data_AF-A0A075FKW4-F1
#
_entry.id   AF-A0A075FKW4-F1
#
_cell.length_a   1.000
_cell.length_b   1.000
_cell.length_c   1.000
_cell.angle_alpha   90.00
_cell.angle_beta   90.00
_cell.angle_gamma   90.00
#
_symmetry.space_group_name_H-M   'P 1'
#
loop_
_entity.id
_entity.type
_entity.pdbx_description
1 polymer ?
#
loop_
_entity_poly.entity_id
_entity_poly.type
_entity_poly.pdbx_seq_one_letter_code
_entity_poly.pdbx_strand_id
1 'polypeptide(L)'
;MNVKNRNVDGKIELPAEFHVDVNLTESNISGKIFNDDLEIPIYIKYGDKEILIPGEFQDVGKNVKINFTTENENTVITTGKAETNEIQLVQIYDTELWNKMANDNPVTMYIETI
;
A
#
# COMPACT_ATOMS: atom_id res chain seq x y z
N MET A 1 -1.20 -8.24 -23.37
CA MET A 1 -1.69 -8.78 -22.08
C MET A 1 -2.99 -8.07 -21.74
N ASN A 2 -3.91 -8.77 -21.09
CA ASN A 2 -5.31 -8.37 -20.91
C ASN A 2 -5.42 -7.37 -19.73
N VAL A 3 -5.83 -6.14 -20.02
CA VAL A 3 -6.09 -5.03 -19.08
C VAL A 3 -7.21 -5.46 -18.10
N LYS A 4 -6.93 -5.62 -16.80
CA LYS A 4 -7.92 -6.23 -15.88
C LYS A 4 -7.94 -5.79 -14.40
N ASN A 5 -7.21 -4.76 -13.97
CA ASN A 5 -7.31 -4.33 -12.55
C ASN A 5 -8.14 -3.06 -12.33
N ARG A 6 -8.79 -2.53 -13.38
CA ARG A 6 -9.71 -1.40 -13.27
C ARG A 6 -11.13 -1.83 -13.60
N ASN A 7 -12.07 -1.45 -12.74
CA ASN A 7 -13.49 -1.61 -13.01
C ASN A 7 -13.97 -0.62 -14.08
N VAL A 8 -15.24 -0.72 -14.45
CA VAL A 8 -15.88 0.10 -15.49
C VAL A 8 -15.78 1.61 -15.20
N ASP A 9 -15.61 2.00 -13.93
CA ASP A 9 -15.50 3.37 -13.45
C ASP A 9 -14.03 3.84 -13.31
N GLY A 10 -13.06 3.03 -13.73
CA GLY A 10 -11.63 3.34 -13.66
C GLY A 10 -11.00 3.13 -12.27
N LYS A 11 -11.73 2.53 -11.32
CA LYS A 11 -11.24 2.23 -9.98
C LYS A 11 -10.53 0.89 -9.92
N ILE A 12 -9.51 0.79 -9.08
CA ILE A 12 -8.76 -0.43 -8.77
C ILE A 12 -9.68 -1.43 -8.06
N GLU A 13 -9.84 -2.59 -8.67
CA GLU A 13 -10.55 -3.72 -8.06
C GLU A 13 -9.66 -4.40 -7.01
N LEU A 14 -10.25 -4.76 -5.87
CA LEU A 14 -9.61 -5.55 -4.82
C LEU A 14 -10.16 -6.98 -4.85
N PRO A 15 -9.33 -8.01 -4.58
CA PRO A 15 -7.94 -7.91 -4.14
C PRO A 15 -6.97 -7.59 -5.28
N ALA A 16 -5.85 -6.93 -4.96
CA ALA A 16 -4.82 -6.56 -5.93
C ALA A 16 -3.41 -6.76 -5.37
N GLU A 17 -2.50 -7.15 -6.27
CA GLU A 17 -1.06 -7.25 -5.98
C GLU A 17 -0.30 -6.18 -6.76
N PHE A 18 0.73 -5.62 -6.11
CA PHE A 18 1.65 -4.64 -6.66
C PHE A 18 3.09 -5.01 -6.33
N HIS A 19 4.00 -4.67 -7.22
CA HIS A 19 5.41 -4.49 -6.89
C HIS A 19 5.60 -3.21 -6.09
N VAL A 20 6.63 -3.20 -5.25
CA VAL A 20 6.98 -2.10 -4.36
C VAL A 20 8.39 -1.66 -4.67
N ASP A 21 8.58 -0.36 -4.87
CA ASP A 21 9.89 0.27 -5.00
C ASP A 21 9.93 1.49 -4.08
N VAL A 22 10.72 1.40 -3.01
CA VAL A 22 10.75 2.39 -1.94
C VAL A 22 12.16 2.77 -1.55
N ASN A 23 12.31 4.04 -1.18
CA ASN A 23 13.50 4.57 -0.56
C ASN A 23 13.21 4.94 0.89
N LEU A 24 14.11 4.50 1.77
CA LEU A 24 14.08 4.78 3.19
C LEU A 24 14.91 6.03 3.52
N THR A 25 14.34 6.95 4.28
CA THR A 25 15.06 8.04 4.93
C THR A 25 14.91 7.92 6.44
N GLU A 26 15.63 8.75 7.20
CA GLU A 26 15.52 8.78 8.67
C GLU A 26 14.11 9.14 9.18
N SER A 27 13.25 9.74 8.36
CA SER A 27 11.95 10.29 8.80
C SER A 27 10.74 9.82 7.99
N ASN A 28 10.95 9.17 6.83
CA ASN A 28 9.87 8.66 5.98
C ASN A 28 10.34 7.54 5.05
N ILE A 29 9.39 6.73 4.60
CA ILE A 29 9.55 5.88 3.40
C ILE A 29 8.77 6.54 2.28
N SER A 30 9.39 6.70 1.13
CA SER A 30 8.73 7.23 -0.06
C SER A 30 9.07 6.37 -1.26
N GLY A 31 8.12 6.24 -2.18
CA GLY A 31 8.32 5.41 -3.34
C GLY A 31 7.06 5.24 -4.14
N LYS A 32 6.90 4.06 -4.72
CA LYS A 32 5.77 3.71 -5.54
C LYS A 32 5.40 2.24 -5.37
N ILE A 33 4.12 1.98 -5.58
CA ILE A 33 3.60 0.65 -5.86
C ILE A 33 3.16 0.62 -7.32
N PHE A 34 3.41 -0.48 -8.00
CA PHE A 34 3.08 -0.57 -9.42
C PHE A 34 2.78 -1.99 -9.85
N ASN A 35 2.03 -2.14 -10.93
CA ASN A 35 1.86 -3.37 -11.68
C ASN A 35 1.94 -3.03 -13.18
N ASP A 36 1.61 -3.97 -14.05
CA ASP A 36 1.69 -3.76 -15.51
C ASP A 36 0.91 -2.53 -16.02
N ASP A 37 -0.16 -2.13 -15.32
CA ASP A 37 -1.14 -1.14 -15.78
C ASP A 37 -1.17 0.15 -14.94
N LEU A 38 -0.60 0.16 -13.73
CA LEU A 38 -0.64 1.28 -12.80
C LEU A 38 0.71 1.52 -12.12
N GLU A 39 1.01 2.80 -11.92
CA GLU A 39 2.05 3.27 -11.02
C GLU A 39 1.43 4.30 -10.06
N ILE A 40 1.61 4.05 -8.77
CA ILE A 40 0.93 4.78 -7.71
C ILE A 40 1.99 5.21 -6.68
N PRO A 41 2.16 6.51 -6.42
CA PRO A 41 3.10 6.95 -5.39
C PRO A 41 2.61 6.50 -4.00
N ILE A 42 3.55 6.07 -3.17
CA ILE A 42 3.31 5.78 -1.76
C ILE A 42 4.20 6.64 -0.88
N TYR A 43 3.63 7.04 0.26
CA TYR A 43 4.34 7.78 1.28
C TYR A 43 3.96 7.25 2.65
N ILE A 44 4.98 6.93 3.46
CA ILE A 44 4.83 6.46 4.83
C ILE A 44 5.59 7.41 5.76
N LYS A 45 4.85 8.10 6.63
CA LYS A 45 5.42 9.02 7.62
C LYS A 45 5.71 8.30 8.93
N TYR A 46 6.94 8.37 9.43
CA TYR A 46 7.41 7.63 10.61
C TYR A 46 6.69 7.98 11.92
N GLY A 47 6.30 9.24 12.10
CA GLY A 47 5.61 9.70 13.32
C GLY A 47 4.11 9.41 13.33
N ASP A 48 3.45 9.62 12.18
CA ASP A 48 2.00 9.49 12.07
C ASP A 48 1.58 8.08 11.64
N LYS A 49 2.55 7.21 11.29
CA LYS A 49 2.34 5.82 10.86
C LYS A 49 1.16 5.76 9.89
N GLU A 50 1.31 6.43 8.77
CA GLU A 50 0.22 6.62 7.82
C GLU A 50 0.71 6.19 6.46
N ILE A 51 -0.01 5.28 5.77
CA ILE A 51 0.30 4.89 4.40
C ILE A 51 -0.67 5.61 3.47
N LEU A 52 -0.16 6.61 2.76
CA LEU A 52 -0.99 7.37 1.83
C LEU A 52 -1.01 6.63 0.49
N ILE A 53 -2.20 6.17 0.06
CA ILE A 53 -2.40 5.55 -1.25
C ILE A 53 -3.53 6.31 -1.98
N PRO A 54 -3.35 6.72 -3.25
CA PRO A 54 -4.33 7.49 -4.01
C PRO A 54 -5.77 6.95 -4.11
N GLY A 55 -6.61 7.93 -4.46
CA GLY A 55 -8.03 7.98 -4.80
C GLY A 55 -8.71 6.85 -5.58
N GLU A 56 -7.98 5.82 -5.97
CA GLU A 56 -8.40 4.97 -7.08
C GLU A 56 -9.00 3.64 -6.62
N PHE A 57 -9.01 3.29 -5.33
CA PHE A 57 -9.54 2.00 -4.88
C PHE A 57 -11.08 1.98 -4.83
N GLN A 58 -11.68 0.86 -5.26
CA GLN A 58 -13.14 0.73 -5.33
C GLN A 58 -13.85 0.75 -3.96
N ASP A 59 -13.17 0.27 -2.92
CA ASP A 59 -13.74 -0.08 -1.60
C ASP A 59 -13.51 0.99 -0.52
N VAL A 60 -13.57 2.27 -0.90
CA VAL A 60 -13.37 3.36 0.06
C VAL A 60 -14.40 3.31 1.18
N GLY A 61 -13.93 3.47 2.42
CA GLY A 61 -14.70 3.38 3.66
C GLY A 61 -14.64 2.01 4.34
N LYS A 62 -14.09 0.99 3.69
CA LYS A 62 -13.97 -0.36 4.24
C LYS A 62 -12.62 -0.57 4.93
N ASN A 63 -12.61 -1.59 5.79
CA ASN A 63 -11.38 -2.09 6.37
C ASN A 63 -10.62 -2.86 5.29
N VAL A 64 -9.30 -2.68 5.25
CA VAL A 64 -8.41 -3.38 4.34
C VAL A 64 -7.33 -4.07 5.14
N LYS A 65 -6.86 -5.19 4.61
CA LYS A 65 -5.66 -5.89 5.04
C LYS A 65 -4.61 -5.75 3.95
N ILE A 66 -3.40 -5.40 4.36
CA ILE A 66 -2.24 -5.20 3.49
C ILE A 66 -1.15 -6.15 3.94
N ASN A 67 -0.67 -6.97 3.01
CA ASN A 67 0.45 -7.87 3.21
C ASN A 67 1.63 -7.36 2.39
N PHE A 68 2.74 -7.07 3.04
CA PHE A 68 4.02 -6.82 2.39
C PHE A 68 4.85 -8.08 2.40
N THR A 69 5.36 -8.50 1.25
CA THR A 69 6.43 -9.50 1.17
C THR A 69 7.74 -8.77 0.89
N THR A 70 8.77 -9.10 1.65
CA THR A 70 10.08 -8.46 1.60
C THR A 70 11.09 -9.25 0.76
N GLU A 71 12.26 -8.65 0.50
CA GLU A 71 13.38 -9.31 -0.19
C GLU A 71 13.80 -10.63 0.49
N ASN A 72 13.76 -10.69 1.82
CA ASN A 72 14.08 -11.90 2.58
C ASN A 72 12.87 -12.84 2.77
N GLU A 73 11.81 -12.70 1.96
CA GLU A 73 10.58 -13.52 2.00
C GLU A 73 9.80 -13.42 3.32
N ASN A 74 10.05 -12.39 4.14
CA ASN A 74 9.24 -12.13 5.31
C ASN A 74 7.89 -11.55 4.91
N THR A 75 6.84 -11.94 5.63
CA THR A 75 5.51 -11.36 5.46
C THR A 75 5.20 -10.41 6.60
N VAL A 76 4.95 -9.15 6.28
CA VAL A 76 4.48 -8.15 7.24
C VAL A 76 3.03 -7.80 6.93
N ILE A 77 2.15 -8.07 7.88
CA ILE A 77 0.71 -7.87 7.71
C ILE A 77 0.30 -6.65 8.53
N THR A 78 -0.51 -5.80 7.93
CA THR A 78 -1.12 -4.69 8.63
C THR A 78 -2.56 -4.48 8.17
N THR A 79 -3.36 -3.79 8.99
CA THR A 79 -4.74 -3.46 8.66
C THR A 79 -4.95 -1.97 8.78
N GLY A 80 -5.82 -1.45 7.92
CA GLY A 80 -6.15 -0.03 7.89
C GLY A 80 -7.60 0.17 7.49
N LYS A 81 -8.07 1.41 7.62
CA LYS A 81 -9.35 1.82 7.07
C LYS A 81 -9.07 2.75 5.91
N ALA A 82 -9.60 2.42 4.74
CA ALA A 82 -9.49 3.30 3.58
C ALA A 82 -10.46 4.47 3.80
N GLU A 83 -10.03 5.57 4.41
CA GLU A 83 -10.94 6.71 4.64
C GLU A 83 -11.01 7.63 3.40
N THR A 84 -12.22 8.07 3.06
CA THR A 84 -12.45 9.04 1.98
C THR A 84 -12.10 10.44 2.48
N ASN A 85 -10.90 10.93 2.16
CA ASN A 85 -10.62 12.36 2.01
C ASN A 85 -10.05 12.59 0.59
N GLU A 86 -9.76 13.82 0.18
CA GLU A 86 -9.31 14.20 -1.18
C GLU A 86 -8.12 13.37 -1.74
N ILE A 87 -7.44 12.58 -0.91
CA ILE A 87 -6.24 11.78 -1.25
C ILE A 87 -6.38 10.27 -0.90
N GLN A 88 -7.54 9.79 -0.43
CA GLN A 88 -7.81 8.38 -0.03
C GLN A 88 -6.76 7.71 0.88
N LEU A 89 -6.53 8.29 2.05
CA LEU A 89 -5.45 7.86 2.92
C LEU A 89 -5.81 6.55 3.65
N VAL A 90 -4.90 5.56 3.62
CA VAL A 90 -4.98 4.39 4.51
C VAL A 90 -4.13 4.71 5.75
N GLN A 91 -4.78 5.10 6.85
CA GLN A 91 -4.05 5.36 8.09
C GLN A 91 -3.71 4.04 8.78
N ILE A 92 -2.43 3.77 9.03
CA ILE A 92 -1.95 2.47 9.52
C ILE A 92 -0.94 2.63 10.67
N TYR A 93 -1.45 2.67 11.89
CA TYR A 93 -0.62 2.82 13.06
C TYR A 93 0.10 1.53 13.47
N ASP A 94 1.22 1.20 12.81
CA ASP A 94 2.05 0.05 13.16
C ASP A 94 3.52 0.42 13.36
N THR A 95 3.97 0.37 14.62
CA THR A 95 5.37 0.61 15.03
C THR A 95 6.32 -0.51 14.62
N GLU A 96 5.82 -1.74 14.47
CA GLU A 96 6.63 -2.87 14.06
C GLU A 96 6.85 -2.91 12.56
N LEU A 97 5.86 -2.45 11.78
CA LEU A 97 5.93 -2.32 10.32
C LEU A 97 7.19 -1.55 9.91
N TRP A 98 7.48 -0.43 10.58
CA TRP A 98 8.69 0.34 10.34
C TRP A 98 9.96 -0.46 10.63
N ASN A 99 10.08 -1.03 11.83
CA ASN A 99 11.29 -1.76 12.21
C ASN A 99 11.55 -2.94 11.27
N LYS A 100 10.50 -3.54 10.70
CA LYS A 100 10.61 -4.60 9.71
C LYS A 100 11.02 -4.06 8.34
N MET A 101 10.33 -3.05 7.81
CA MET A 101 10.63 -2.44 6.50
C MET A 101 12.00 -1.74 6.45
N ALA A 102 12.45 -1.15 7.56
CA ALA A 102 13.74 -0.47 7.62
C ALA A 102 14.93 -1.44 7.56
N ASN A 103 14.72 -2.71 7.90
CA ASN A 103 15.75 -3.76 7.90
C ASN A 103 15.58 -4.76 6.76
N ASP A 104 14.45 -4.72 6.06
CA ASP A 104 14.08 -5.70 5.04
C ASP A 104 13.10 -5.06 4.05
N ASN A 105 13.61 -4.72 2.87
CA ASN A 105 12.87 -3.91 1.90
C ASN A 105 11.63 -4.66 1.40
N PRO A 106 10.44 -4.02 1.37
CA PRO A 106 9.26 -4.61 0.74
C PRO A 106 9.44 -4.65 -0.78
N VAL A 107 9.12 -5.79 -1.39
CA VAL A 107 9.17 -6.00 -2.85
C VAL A 107 7.81 -6.19 -3.48
N THR A 108 6.85 -6.73 -2.73
CA THR A 108 5.46 -6.84 -3.17
C THR A 108 4.50 -6.42 -2.07
N MET A 109 3.33 -5.95 -2.48
CA MET A 109 2.24 -5.54 -1.62
C MET A 109 0.94 -6.14 -2.16
N TYR A 110 0.24 -6.90 -1.33
CA TYR A 110 -1.08 -7.42 -1.62
C TYR A 110 -2.10 -6.74 -0.71
N ILE A 111 -3.20 -6.26 -1.30
CA ILE A 111 -4.27 -5.57 -0.58
C ILE A 111 -5.61 -6.28 -0.82
N GLU A 112 -6.36 -6.49 0.25
CA GLU A 112 -7.69 -7.09 0.25
C GLU A 112 -8.64 -6.39 1.22
N THR A 113 -9.93 -6.39 0.91
CA THR A 113 -10.99 -5.87 1.80
C THR A 113 -11.39 -6.95 2.82
N ILE A 114 -11.62 -6.56 4.09
CA ILE A 114 -12.02 -7.46 5.18
C ILE A 114 -13.35 -7.09 5.85
#